data_AF-A0AAW5B3A7-F1
#
_entry.id   AF-A0AAW5B3A7-F1
#
_cell.length_a   1.000
_cell.length_b   1.000
_cell.length_c   1.000
_cell.angle_alpha   90.00
_cell.angle_beta   90.00
_cell.angle_gamma   90.00
#
_symmetry.space_group_name_H-M   'P 1'
#
loop_
_entity.id
_entity.type
_entity.pdbx_description
1 polymer ?
#
loop_
_entity_poly.entity_id
_entity_poly.type
_entity_poly.pdbx_seq_one_letter_code
_entity_poly.pdbx_strand_id
1 'polypeptide(L)' 'MNKSEGYRKFQIGFHLIIALIASVIVYAYAANDFQAAYVIIGSVIAISSIYQLVLLLSQKNNKTKNQTHKYL' A
#
# COMPACT_ATOMS: atom_id res chain seq x y z
N MET A 1 -8.94 -19.34 -9.62
CA MET A 1 -8.54 -17.93 -9.44
C MET A 1 -7.62 -17.55 -10.59
N ASN A 2 -7.85 -16.42 -11.26
CA ASN A 2 -6.98 -16.00 -12.37
C ASN A 2 -5.59 -15.65 -11.80
N LYS A 3 -4.49 -16.11 -12.42
CA LYS A 3 -3.11 -15.89 -11.92
C LYS A 3 -2.82 -14.40 -11.65
N SER A 4 -3.34 -13.54 -12.53
CA SER A 4 -3.22 -12.07 -12.39
C SER A 4 -3.98 -11.51 -11.19
N GLU A 5 -5.10 -12.11 -10.81
CA GLU A 5 -5.91 -11.69 -9.67
C GLU A 5 -5.27 -12.11 -8.34
N GLY A 6 -4.69 -13.32 -8.30
CA GLY A 6 -3.93 -13.80 -7.14
C GLY A 6 -2.70 -12.95 -6.86
N TYR A 7 -1.92 -12.63 -7.90
CA TYR A 7 -0.76 -11.75 -7.79
C TYR A 7 -1.13 -10.35 -7.26
N ARG A 8 -2.24 -9.77 -7.75
CA ARG A 8 -2.72 -8.47 -7.25
C ARG A 8 -3.13 -8.52 -5.77
N LYS A 9 -3.85 -9.56 -5.35
CA LYS A 9 -4.24 -9.73 -3.93
C LYS A 9 -3.03 -9.88 -3.02
N PHE A 10 -2.01 -10.62 -3.47
CA PHE A 10 -0.73 -10.72 -2.77
C PHE A 10 -0.05 -9.36 -2.62
N GLN A 11 0.07 -8.57 -3.69
CA GLN A 11 0.66 -7.23 -3.62
C GLN A 11 -0.08 -6.32 -2.63
N ILE A 12 -1.40 -6.33 -2.66
CA ILE A 12 -2.25 -5.57 -1.71
C ILE A 12 -1.90 -5.97 -0.27
N GLY A 13 -1.89 -7.28 0.03
CA GLY A 13 -1.56 -7.78 1.36
C GLY A 13 -0.13 -7.43 1.79
N PHE A 14 0.84 -7.57 0.88
CA PHE A 14 2.23 -7.23 1.11
C PHE A 14 2.41 -5.75 1.50
N HIS A 15 1.86 -4.82 0.71
CA HIS A 15 1.99 -3.39 1.01
C HIS A 15 1.26 -2.99 2.30
N LEU A 16 0.15 -3.67 2.63
CA LEU A 16 -0.57 -3.43 3.87
C LEU A 16 0.27 -3.83 5.10
N ILE A 17 0.94 -4.98 5.04
CA ILE A 17 1.86 -5.43 6.10
C ILE A 17 3.04 -4.47 6.24
N ILE A 18 3.68 -4.08 5.12
CA ILE A 18 4.83 -3.16 5.14
C ILE A 18 4.42 -1.80 5.71
N ALA A 19 3.26 -1.26 5.32
CA ALA A 19 2.77 0.02 5.84
C ALA A 19 2.54 -0.04 7.36
N LEU A 20 1.96 -1.13 7.87
CA LEU A 20 1.75 -1.33 9.31
C LEU A 20 3.08 -1.40 10.07
N ILE A 21 4.02 -2.22 9.61
CA ILE A 21 5.34 -2.36 10.24
C ILE A 21 6.07 -1.01 10.26
N ALA A 22 6.10 -0.31 9.12
CA ALA A 22 6.75 0.98 9.02
C ALA A 22 6.11 2.03 9.96
N SER A 23 4.77 2.04 10.07
CA SER A 23 4.06 2.94 10.98
C SER A 23 4.39 2.68 12.45
N VAL A 24 4.51 1.41 12.85
CA VAL A 24 4.92 1.02 14.21
C VAL A 24 6.35 1.46 14.50
N ILE A 25 7.28 1.26 13.55
CA ILE A 25 8.67 1.72 13.69
C ILE A 25 8.71 3.24 13.87
N VAL A 26 8.02 3.99 13.01
CA VAL A 26 7.94 5.46 13.10
C VAL A 26 7.40 5.89 14.46
N TYR A 27 6.31 5.29 14.93
CA TYR A 27 5.72 5.61 16.23
C TYR A 27 6.68 5.31 17.39
N ALA A 28 7.31 4.13 17.39
CA ALA A 28 8.23 3.73 18.45
C ALA A 28 9.43 4.68 18.57
N TYR A 29 10.03 5.06 17.44
CA TYR A 29 11.17 5.98 17.43
C TYR A 29 10.78 7.44 17.71
N ALA A 30 9.61 7.88 17.27
CA ALA A 30 9.12 9.23 17.57
C ALA A 30 8.78 9.40 19.07
N ALA A 31 8.25 8.35 19.70
CA ALA A 31 7.77 8.43 21.10
C ALA A 31 8.86 8.16 22.15
N ASN A 32 9.86 7.31 21.86
CA ASN A 32 10.78 6.82 22.89
C ASN A 32 12.23 7.29 22.75
N ASP A 33 12.73 7.64 21.56
CA ASP A 33 14.18 7.88 21.39
C ASP A 33 14.57 8.89 20.28
N PHE A 34 13.63 9.71 19.82
CA PHE A 34 13.75 10.73 18.75
C PHE A 34 14.89 10.51 17.73
N GLN A 35 14.95 9.31 17.13
CA GLN A 35 15.93 9.01 16.09
C GLN A 35 15.35 9.41 14.73
N ALA A 36 15.53 10.69 14.39
CA ALA A 36 14.95 11.32 13.20
C ALA A 36 15.22 10.54 11.91
N ALA A 37 16.39 9.90 11.77
CA ALA A 37 16.72 9.07 10.61
C ALA A 37 15.73 7.91 10.41
N TYR A 38 15.42 7.15 11.47
CA TYR A 38 14.48 6.02 11.36
C TYR A 38 13.05 6.47 11.15
N VAL A 39 12.67 7.61 11.74
CA VAL A 39 11.37 8.25 11.50
C VAL A 39 11.23 8.65 10.03
N ILE A 40 12.25 9.27 9.43
CA ILE A 40 12.24 9.66 8.01
C ILE A 40 12.16 8.43 7.11
N ILE A 41 13.06 7.44 7.31
CA ILE A 41 13.11 6.23 6.49
C ILE A 41 11.79 5.46 6.59
N GLY A 42 11.30 5.24 7.80
CA GLY A 42 10.02 4.55 8.05
C GLY A 42 8.85 5.28 7.41
N SER A 43 8.83 6.62 7.47
CA SER A 43 7.77 7.43 6.84
C SER A 43 7.77 7.30 5.32
N VAL A 44 8.96 7.33 4.69
CA VAL A 44 9.10 7.13 3.23
C VAL A 44 8.58 5.75 2.81
N ILE A 45 8.92 4.69 3.56
CA ILE A 45 8.45 3.32 3.29
C ILE A 45 6.93 3.21 3.44
N ALA A 46 6.38 3.79 4.51
CA ALA A 46 4.94 3.78 4.78
C ALA A 46 4.17 4.52 3.66
N ILE A 47 4.58 5.73 3.31
CA ILE A 47 3.95 6.54 2.25
C ILE A 47 4.01 5.82 0.91
N SER A 48 5.17 5.25 0.54
CA SER A 48 5.32 4.51 -0.72
C SER A 48 4.39 3.30 -0.78
N SER A 49 4.26 2.55 0.32
CA SER A 49 3.38 1.40 0.39
C SER A 49 1.90 1.79 0.32
N ILE A 50 1.50 2.85 1.01
CA ILE A 50 0.14 3.39 0.94
C ILE A 50 -0.17 3.87 -0.48
N TYR A 51 0.75 4.57 -1.13
CA TYR A 51 0.57 5.04 -2.50
C TYR A 51 0.35 3.87 -3.48
N GLN A 52 1.19 2.83 -3.42
CA GLN A 52 1.02 1.64 -4.28
C GLN A 52 -0.29 0.92 -3.98
N LEU A 53 -0.70 0.83 -2.71
CA LEU A 53 -1.97 0.26 -2.31
C LEU A 53 -3.16 1.01 -2.94
N VAL A 54 -3.16 2.36 -2.84
CA VAL A 54 -4.19 3.22 -3.43
C VAL A 54 -4.23 3.07 -4.95
N LEU A 55 -3.07 3.00 -5.61
CA LEU A 55 -2.99 2.78 -7.05
C LEU A 55 -3.60 1.44 -7.46
N LEU A 56 -3.26 0.36 -6.77
CA LEU A 56 -3.76 -0.99 -7.04
C LEU A 56 -5.29 -1.11 -6.83
N LEU A 57 -5.80 -0.47 -5.78
CA LEU A 57 -7.24 -0.40 -5.51
C LEU A 57 -7.97 0.44 -6.56
N SER A 58 -7.40 1.56 -6.99
CA SER A 58 -8.00 2.45 -8.00
C SER A 58 -8.01 1.82 -9.40
N GLN A 59 -6.99 1.04 -9.76
CA GLN A 59 -6.96 0.29 -11.02
C GLN A 59 -8.07 -0.77 -11.11
N LYS A 60 -8.48 -1.37 -9.98
CA LYS A 60 -9.63 -2.29 -9.95
C LYS A 60 -10.92 -1.57 -10.35
N ASN A 61 -11.17 -0.38 -9.80
CA ASN A 61 -12.37 0.40 -10.10
C ASN A 61 -12.42 0.85 -11.56
N ASN A 62 -11.31 1.30 -12.13
CA ASN A 62 -11.28 1.76 -13.52
C ASN A 62 -11.45 0.61 -14.53
N LYS A 63 -10.88 -0.57 -14.26
CA LYS A 63 -11.06 -1.74 -15.13
C LYS A 63 -12.51 -2.23 -15.14
N THR A 64 -13.19 -2.19 -13.99
CA THR A 64 -14.61 -2.52 -13.89
C THR A 64 -15.48 -1.49 -14.63
N LYS A 65 -15.24 -0.19 -14.45
CA LYS A 65 -16.00 0.89 -15.10
C LYS A 65 -15.89 0.86 -16.64
N ASN A 66 -14.70 0.58 -17.18
CA ASN A 66 -14.49 0.51 -18.63
C ASN A 66 -15.10 -0.73 -19.28
N GLN A 67 -15.27 -1.83 -18.54
CA GLN A 67 -16.01 -2.98 -19.05
C GLN A 67 -17.52 -2.70 -19.08
N THR A 68 -18.09 -2.05 -18.06
CA THR A 68 -19.53 -1.71 -18.06
C THR A 68 -19.93 -0.77 -19.19
N HIS A 69 -19.08 0.21 -19.56
CA HIS A 69 -19.35 1.12 -20.68
C HIS A 69 -19.18 0.50 -22.07
N LYS A 70 -18.51 -0.64 -22.21
CA LYS A 70 -18.31 -1.30 -23.52
C LYS A 70 -19.49 -2.19 -23.92
N TYR A 71 -20.43 -2.45 -23.00
CA TYR A 71 -21.59 -3.31 -23.20
C TYR A 71 -22.93 -2.56 -23.06
N LEU A 72 -22.90 -1.22 -23.05
CA LEU A 72 -24.05 -0.32 -23.15
C LEU A 72 -23.90 0.49 -24.44
#